data_AF-A0A916AAF9-F1
#
_entry.id   AF-A0A916AAF9-F1
#
_cell.length_a   1.000
_cell.length_b   1.000
_cell.length_c   1.000
_cell.angle_alpha   90.00
_cell.angle_beta   90.00
_cell.angle_gamma   90.00
#
_symmetry.space_group_name_H-M   'P 1'
#
loop_
_entity.id
_entity.type
_entity.pdbx_description
1 polymer ?
#
loop_
_entity_poly.entity_id
_entity_poly.type
_entity_poly.pdbx_seq_one_letter_code
_entity_poly.pdbx_strand_id
1 'polypeptide(L)'
;MRFDECHEGDYRIFVGALEAPRGDGYIAALIVNRVQGAAAGRREAFRDDSLACGYRWRSADEALQYALNRARELIRSRSEMLAC
;
A
#
# COMPACT_ATOMS: atom_id res chain seq x y z
N MET A 1 12.18 -10.71 1.83
CA MET A 1 11.20 -9.71 1.30
C MET A 1 9.96 -10.40 0.76
N ARG A 2 8.75 -9.98 1.17
CA ARG A 2 7.47 -10.51 0.67
C ARG A 2 6.66 -9.38 0.05
N PHE A 3 5.96 -9.64 -1.04
CA PHE A 3 5.08 -8.66 -1.68
C PHE A 3 3.79 -9.34 -2.10
N ASP A 4 2.71 -8.57 -2.11
CA ASP A 4 1.40 -9.01 -2.58
C ASP A 4 0.77 -7.92 -3.44
N GLU A 5 0.10 -8.34 -4.51
CA GLU A 5 -0.57 -7.45 -5.46
C GLU A 5 -2.07 -7.75 -5.41
N CYS A 6 -2.86 -6.72 -5.14
CA CYS A 6 -4.31 -6.82 -5.09
C CYS A 6 -4.96 -5.79 -6.03
N HIS A 7 -6.11 -6.13 -6.58
CA HIS A 7 -6.90 -5.25 -7.44
C HIS A 7 -8.22 -4.94 -6.74
N GLU A 8 -8.52 -3.65 -6.57
CA GLU A 8 -9.76 -3.16 -5.95
C GLU A 8 -10.39 -2.12 -6.89
N GLY A 9 -11.38 -2.55 -7.69
CA GLY A 9 -12.03 -1.71 -8.69
C GLY A 9 -11.05 -1.16 -9.73
N ASP A 10 -10.96 0.16 -9.84
CA ASP A 10 -10.05 0.86 -10.74
C ASP A 10 -8.64 1.09 -10.16
N TYR A 11 -8.36 0.50 -8.99
CA TYR A 11 -7.09 0.66 -8.28
C TYR A 11 -6.31 -0.65 -8.22
N ARG A 12 -5.02 -0.56 -8.51
CA ARG A 12 -4.01 -1.59 -8.26
C ARG A 12 -3.28 -1.27 -6.97
N ILE A 13 -3.24 -2.22 -6.06
CA ILE A 13 -2.60 -2.11 -4.76
C ILE A 13 -1.39 -3.04 -4.76
N PHE A 14 -0.24 -2.51 -4.43
CA PHE A 14 0.98 -3.27 -4.20
C PHE A 14 1.36 -3.09 -2.75
N VAL A 15 1.40 -4.18 -1.99
CA VAL A 15 1.88 -4.18 -0.61
C VAL A 15 3.18 -4.96 -0.53
N GLY A 16 4.09 -4.50 0.33
CA GLY A 16 5.38 -5.12 0.55
C GLY A 16 5.72 -5.17 2.02
N ALA A 17 6.36 -6.26 2.43
CA ALA A 17 7.06 -6.38 3.69
C ALA A 17 8.56 -6.50 3.39
N LEU A 18 9.29 -5.44 3.68
CA LEU A 18 10.74 -5.36 3.57
C LEU A 18 11.36 -5.72 4.91
N GLU A 19 12.40 -6.55 4.92
CA GLU A 19 13.13 -6.84 6.16
C GLU A 19 13.99 -5.63 6.54
N ALA A 20 13.87 -5.19 7.79
CA ALA A 20 14.70 -4.13 8.30
C ALA A 20 16.17 -4.58 8.34
N PRO A 21 17.13 -3.70 8.03
CA PRO A 21 18.54 -4.03 8.17
C PRO A 21 18.81 -4.46 9.62
N ARG A 22 19.55 -5.56 9.78
CA ARG A 22 19.86 -6.25 11.06
C ARG A 22 18.78 -7.20 11.60
N GLY A 23 17.71 -7.46 10.86
CA GLY A 23 16.68 -8.43 11.27
C GLY A 23 15.78 -7.91 12.39
N ASP A 24 15.70 -6.59 12.56
CA ASP A 24 14.87 -5.90 13.56
C ASP A 24 13.36 -5.94 13.24
N GLY A 25 12.91 -6.90 12.42
CA GLY A 25 11.53 -7.05 11.97
C GLY A 25 11.32 -6.62 10.52
N TYR A 26 10.08 -6.33 10.19
CA TYR A 26 9.64 -5.99 8.83
C TYR A 26 9.11 -4.57 8.79
N ILE A 27 9.34 -3.88 7.68
CA ILE A 27 8.80 -2.57 7.35
C ILE A 27 7.76 -2.80 6.25
N ALA A 28 6.55 -2.31 6.48
CA ALA A 28 5.50 -2.34 5.50
C ALA A 28 5.70 -1.22 4.47
N ALA A 29 5.41 -1.51 3.21
CA ALA A 29 5.38 -0.57 2.10
C ALA A 29 4.08 -0.75 1.32
N LEU A 30 3.55 0.33 0.78
CA LEU A 30 2.30 0.37 0.02
C LEU A 30 2.44 1.28 -1.19
N ILE A 31 1.97 0.81 -2.33
CA ILE A 31 1.78 1.62 -3.54
C ILE A 31 0.37 1.38 -4.04
N VAL A 32 -0.40 2.44 -4.27
CA VAL A 32 -1.71 2.40 -4.89
C VAL A 32 -1.63 3.12 -6.23
N ASN A 33 -1.90 2.39 -7.29
CA ASN A 33 -1.94 2.86 -8.65
C ASN A 33 -3.39 2.96 -9.14
N ARG A 34 -3.77 4.08 -9.75
CA ARG A 34 -5.06 4.22 -10.41
C ARG A 34 -4.93 3.80 -11.89
N VAL A 35 -5.72 2.83 -12.30
CA VAL A 35 -5.67 2.24 -13.65
C VAL A 35 -6.58 3.01 -14.62
N GLN A 36 -7.71 3.54 -14.17
CA GLN A 36 -8.67 4.29 -15.01
C GLN A 36 -8.63 5.81 -14.76
N GLY A 37 -8.53 6.61 -15.82
CA GLY A 37 -8.63 8.08 -15.79
C GLY A 37 -7.34 8.85 -15.52
N ALA A 38 -6.18 8.19 -15.34
CA ALA A 38 -4.91 8.86 -15.17
C ALA A 38 -4.31 9.26 -16.54
N ALA A 39 -4.28 10.57 -16.83
CA ALA A 39 -3.58 11.10 -17.99
C ALA A 39 -2.11 10.67 -17.97
N ALA A 40 -1.75 9.73 -18.86
CA ALA A 40 -0.46 9.28 -19.40
C ALA A 40 0.86 9.34 -18.57
N GLY A 41 0.86 9.70 -17.29
CA GLY A 41 2.11 9.94 -16.54
C GLY A 41 2.01 9.92 -15.01
N ARG A 42 0.81 9.91 -14.41
CA ARG A 42 0.62 9.78 -12.95
C ARG A 42 -0.31 8.62 -12.60
N ARG A 43 0.21 7.41 -12.74
CA ARG A 43 -0.51 6.18 -12.33
C ARG A 43 -0.41 5.95 -10.82
N GLU A 44 0.68 6.36 -10.16
CA GLU A 44 0.84 6.32 -8.71
C GLU A 44 -0.07 7.35 -8.03
N ALA A 45 -1.20 6.87 -7.49
CA ALA A 45 -2.16 7.68 -6.75
C ALA A 45 -1.68 7.91 -5.30
N PHE A 46 -0.94 6.95 -4.76
CA PHE A 46 -0.35 6.99 -3.42
C PHE A 46 0.86 6.04 -3.35
N ARG A 47 1.95 6.46 -2.71
CA ARG A 47 3.11 5.62 -2.42
C ARG A 47 3.64 5.96 -1.04
N ASP A 48 3.88 4.94 -0.24
CA ASP A 48 4.48 5.04 1.08
C ASP A 48 5.44 3.85 1.27
N ASP A 49 6.74 4.15 1.26
CA ASP A 49 7.82 3.17 1.44
C ASP A 49 8.14 2.90 2.92
N SER A 50 7.65 3.75 3.82
CA SER A 50 7.99 3.74 5.25
C SER A 50 6.70 3.81 6.08
N LEU A 51 5.81 2.87 5.81
CA LEU A 51 4.47 2.88 6.37
C LEU A 51 4.52 2.88 7.91
N ALA A 52 3.64 3.66 8.54
CA ALA A 52 3.66 3.93 9.99
C ALA A 52 5.01 4.51 10.49
N CYS A 53 5.64 5.38 9.71
CA CYS A 53 6.92 6.04 10.03
C CYS A 53 8.08 5.04 10.25
N GLY A 54 8.08 3.92 9.51
CA GLY A 54 9.09 2.87 9.65
C GLY A 54 8.90 1.97 10.87
N TYR A 55 7.66 1.84 11.36
CA TYR A 55 7.32 0.86 12.39
C TYR A 55 7.81 -0.54 11.97
N ARG A 56 8.24 -1.32 12.95
CA ARG A 56 8.80 -2.66 12.72
C ARG A 56 7.83 -3.71 13.20
N TRP A 57 7.21 -4.38 12.25
CA TRP A 57 6.33 -5.52 12.50
C TRP A 57 7.14 -6.76 12.83
N ARG A 58 6.59 -7.61 13.71
CA ARG A 58 7.28 -8.84 14.14
C ARG A 58 7.28 -9.90 13.06
N SER A 59 6.29 -9.87 12.18
CA SER A 59 6.16 -10.78 11.04
C SER A 59 5.85 -10.03 9.75
N ALA A 60 6.23 -10.64 8.63
CA ALA A 60 5.90 -10.14 7.31
C ALA A 60 4.38 -10.08 7.08
N ASP A 61 3.64 -11.07 7.61
CA ASP A 61 2.19 -11.15 7.47
C ASP A 61 1.48 -9.99 8.17
N GLU A 62 1.91 -9.60 9.37
CA GLU A 62 1.39 -8.41 10.06
C GLU A 62 1.63 -7.12 9.26
N ALA A 63 2.85 -6.95 8.70
CA ALA A 63 3.20 -5.81 7.86
C ALA A 63 2.31 -5.75 6.60
N LEU A 64 2.13 -6.88 5.92
CA LEU A 64 1.30 -6.98 4.72
C LEU A 64 -0.18 -6.70 5.03
N GLN A 65 -0.72 -7.29 6.10
CA GLN A 65 -2.11 -7.06 6.52
C GLN A 65 -2.35 -5.59 6.86
N TYR A 66 -1.41 -4.94 7.56
CA TYR A 66 -1.52 -3.52 7.89
C TYR A 66 -1.49 -2.64 6.64
N ALA A 67 -0.55 -2.89 5.71
CA ALA A 67 -0.48 -2.17 4.45
C ALA A 67 -1.75 -2.34 3.60
N LEU A 68 -2.30 -3.55 3.54
CA LEU A 68 -3.51 -3.86 2.79
C LEU A 68 -4.74 -3.14 3.37
N ASN A 69 -4.91 -3.18 4.70
CA ASN A 69 -5.99 -2.47 5.37
C ASN A 69 -5.88 -0.96 5.13
N ARG A 70 -4.66 -0.41 5.23
CA ARG A 70 -4.43 1.01 4.96
C ARG A 70 -4.73 1.40 3.52
N ALA A 71 -4.39 0.55 2.55
CA ALA A 71 -4.72 0.74 1.14
C ALA A 71 -6.23 0.81 0.90
N ARG A 72 -6.97 -0.13 1.49
CA ARG A 72 -8.43 -0.20 1.38
C ARG A 72 -9.10 1.02 2.00
N GLU A 73 -8.62 1.49 3.15
CA GLU A 73 -9.09 2.74 3.76
C GLU A 73 -8.88 3.94 2.83
N LEU A 74 -7.69 4.07 2.23
CA LEU A 74 -7.37 5.16 1.30
C LEU A 74 -8.25 5.14 0.05
N ILE A 75 -8.49 3.96 -0.52
CA ILE A 75 -9.37 3.79 -1.68
C ILE A 75 -10.81 4.13 -1.29
N ARG A 76 -11.31 3.64 -0.16
CA ARG A 76 -12.67 3.94 0.31
C ARG A 76 -12.88 5.44 0.53
N SER A 77 -11.98 6.08 1.28
CA SER A 77 -12.03 7.52 1.57
C SER A 77 -11.97 8.36 0.30
N ARG A 78 -11.16 7.99 -0.69
CA ARG A 78 -11.11 8.70 -1.98
C ARG A 78 -12.31 8.42 -2.88
N SER A 79 -12.84 7.20 -2.88
CA SER A 79 -14.04 6.86 -3.65
C SER A 79 -15.27 7.62 -3.15
N GLU A 80 -15.42 7.78 -1.83
CA GLU A 80 -16.49 8.64 -1.27
C GLU A 80 -16.32 10.11 -1.66
N MET A 81 -15.09 10.58 -1.80
CA MET A 81 -14.79 11.94 -2.27
C MET A 81 -15.06 12.15 -3.78
N LEU A 82 -15.27 11.06 -4.54
CA LEU A 82 -15.58 11.07 -5.98
C LEU A 82 -17.07 10.81 -6.27
N ALA A 83 -17.87 10.42 -5.27
CA ALA A 83 -19.32 10.24 -5.39
C ALA A 83 -20.03 11.55 -5.05
N CYS A 84 -19.95 12.53 -5.95
CA CYS A 84 -20.85 13.69 -5.98
C CYS A 84 -22.05 13.39 -6.89
#